data_AF-A0A936UZZ3-F1
#
_entry.id   AF-A0A936UZZ3-F1
#
_cell.length_a   1.000
_cell.length_b   1.000
_cell.length_c   1.000
_cell.angle_alpha   90.00
_cell.angle_beta   90.00
_cell.angle_gamma   90.00
#
_symmetry.space_group_name_H-M   'P 1'
#
loop_
_entity.id
_entity.type
_entity.pdbx_description
1 polymer ?
#
loop_
_entity_poly.entity_id
_entity_poly.type
_entity_poly.pdbx_seq_one_letter_code
_entity_poly.pdbx_strand_id
1 'polypeptide(L)'
;MMNRESLIFCGASLVLTLVVSAVGFHFAALPGETVAAMKQPAPAETLPDVDLGGGFGKVSVIELVGYYMENPPAPKGGGGDASPSVKRFGGC
;
A
#
# COMPACT_ATOMS: atom_id res chain seq x y z
N MET A 1 -30.67 -20.46 -30.07
CA MET A 1 -30.54 -19.07 -30.58
C MET A 1 -30.45 -18.16 -29.38
N MET A 2 -29.44 -17.29 -29.29
CA MET A 2 -29.27 -16.39 -28.15
C MET A 2 -30.43 -15.38 -28.12
N ASN A 3 -31.19 -15.33 -27.02
CA ASN A 3 -32.33 -14.42 -26.90
C ASN A 3 -31.85 -12.96 -26.80
N ARG A 4 -32.55 -12.05 -27.49
CA ARG A 4 -32.22 -10.62 -27.54
C ARG A 4 -32.13 -10.00 -26.14
N GLU A 5 -32.99 -10.42 -25.20
CA GLU A 5 -32.92 -9.94 -23.81
C GLU A 5 -31.62 -10.34 -23.10
N SER A 6 -31.10 -11.53 -23.39
CA SER A 6 -29.87 -12.03 -22.76
C SER A 6 -28.63 -11.25 -23.21
N LEU A 7 -28.60 -10.84 -24.48
CA LEU A 7 -27.53 -9.96 -25.01
C LEU A 7 -27.62 -8.55 -24.43
N ILE A 8 -28.83 -8.01 -24.27
CA ILE A 8 -29.03 -6.68 -23.67
C ILE A 8 -28.59 -6.69 -22.21
N PHE A 9 -28.98 -7.70 -21.44
CA PHE A 9 -28.59 -7.81 -20.04
C PHE A 9 -27.07 -7.94 -19.87
N CYS A 10 -26.44 -8.79 -20.69
CA CYS A 10 -24.98 -8.98 -20.67
C CYS A 10 -24.23 -7.70 -21.07
N GLY A 11 -24.67 -7.01 -22.13
CA GLY A 11 -24.08 -5.74 -22.53
C GLY A 11 -24.24 -4.66 -21.46
N ALA A 12 -25.43 -4.55 -20.86
CA ALA A 12 -25.70 -3.57 -19.81
C ALA A 12 -24.86 -3.81 -18.55
N SER A 13 -24.69 -5.08 -18.13
CA SER A 13 -23.87 -5.40 -16.96
C SER A 13 -22.39 -5.12 -17.20
N LEU A 14 -21.86 -5.40 -18.38
CA LEU A 14 -20.48 -5.06 -18.75
C LEU A 14 -20.24 -3.55 -18.81
N VAL A 15 -21.19 -2.80 -19.37
CA VAL A 15 -21.09 -1.33 -19.38
C VAL A 15 -21.13 -0.78 -17.96
N LEU A 16 -22.02 -1.30 -17.11
CA LEU A 16 -22.11 -0.87 -15.72
C LEU A 16 -20.81 -1.13 -14.95
N THR A 17 -20.20 -2.31 -15.10
CA THR A 17 -18.93 -2.61 -14.41
C THR A 17 -17.77 -1.76 -14.93
N LEU A 18 -17.73 -1.46 -16.23
CA LEU A 18 -16.73 -0.53 -16.79
C LEU A 18 -16.91 0.89 -16.24
N VAL A 19 -18.15 1.38 -16.11
CA VAL A 19 -18.43 2.70 -15.54
C VAL A 19 -18.00 2.75 -14.07
N VAL A 20 -18.38 1.75 -13.27
CA VAL A 20 -18.00 1.69 -11.84
C VAL A 20 -16.48 1.65 -11.67
N SER A 21 -15.79 0.84 -12.48
CA SER A 21 -14.33 0.75 -12.41
C SER A 21 -13.63 2.02 -12.88
N ALA A 22 -14.10 2.68 -13.93
CA ALA A 22 -13.53 3.95 -14.41
C ALA A 22 -13.69 5.08 -13.37
N VAL A 23 -14.89 5.19 -12.78
CA VAL A 23 -15.17 6.17 -11.73
C VAL A 23 -14.35 5.85 -10.48
N GLY A 24 -14.33 4.58 -10.05
CA GLY A 24 -13.53 4.14 -8.91
C GLY A 24 -12.05 4.40 -9.12
N PHE A 25 -11.52 4.17 -10.32
CA PHE A 25 -10.14 4.47 -10.66
C PHE A 25 -9.85 5.96 -10.60
N HIS A 26 -10.76 6.83 -11.06
CA HIS A 26 -10.55 8.27 -10.96
C HIS A 26 -10.42 8.75 -9.51
N PHE A 27 -11.21 8.17 -8.59
CA PHE A 27 -11.13 8.52 -7.16
C PHE A 27 -9.97 7.83 -6.42
N ALA A 28 -9.55 6.64 -6.87
CA ALA A 28 -8.45 5.90 -6.25
C ALA A 28 -7.07 6.24 -6.82
N ALA A 29 -7.01 6.81 -8.03
CA ALA A 29 -5.75 7.15 -8.68
C ALA A 29 -5.08 8.32 -7.95
N LEU A 30 -3.81 8.12 -7.61
CA LEU A 30 -2.97 9.20 -7.12
C LEU A 30 -2.75 10.23 -8.25
N PRO A 31 -2.79 11.54 -7.95
CA PRO A 31 -2.55 12.57 -8.96
C PRO A 31 -1.13 12.44 -9.53
N GLY A 32 -0.97 12.64 -10.83
CA GLY A 32 0.31 12.42 -11.52
C GLY A 32 1.48 13.20 -10.93
N GLU A 33 1.22 14.36 -10.33
CA GLU A 33 2.21 15.16 -9.60
C GLU A 33 2.76 14.44 -8.36
N THR A 34 1.91 13.76 -7.58
CA THR A 34 2.38 12.95 -6.44
C THR A 34 3.20 11.75 -6.89
N VAL A 35 2.85 11.15 -8.04
CA VAL A 35 3.63 10.06 -8.62
C VAL A 35 4.99 10.56 -9.11
N ALA A 36 5.05 11.76 -9.68
CA ALA A 36 6.30 12.39 -10.09
C ALA A 36 7.18 12.74 -8.88
N ALA A 37 6.59 13.29 -7.81
CA ALA A 37 7.27 13.59 -6.55
C ALA A 37 7.84 12.33 -5.89
N MET A 38 7.10 11.21 -5.89
CA MET A 38 7.60 9.93 -5.36
C MET A 38 8.79 9.34 -6.14
N LYS A 39 8.99 9.76 -7.40
CA LYS A 39 10.17 9.35 -8.18
C LYS A 39 11.42 10.15 -7.86
N GLN A 40 11.29 11.25 -7.12
CA GLN A 40 12.44 12.04 -6.68
C GLN A 40 12.89 11.59 -5.28
N PRO A 41 14.17 11.20 -5.10
CA PRO A 41 14.68 10.88 -3.78
C PRO A 41 14.72 12.15 -2.92
N ALA A 42 14.02 12.11 -1.78
CA ALA A 42 14.06 13.17 -0.79
C ALA A 42 15.25 12.96 0.18
N PRO A 43 15.90 14.04 0.64
CA PRO A 43 16.93 13.96 1.66
C PRO A 43 16.33 13.46 2.98
N ALA A 44 17.07 12.61 3.70
CA ALA A 44 16.56 11.86 4.85
C ALA A 44 16.12 12.77 6.01
N GLU A 45 16.72 13.95 6.13
CA GLU A 45 16.43 14.97 7.15
C GLU A 45 15.05 15.63 6.93
N THR A 46 14.50 15.54 5.73
CA THR A 46 13.19 16.11 5.37
C THR A 46 12.05 15.12 5.51
N LEU A 47 12.38 13.84 5.75
CA LEU A 47 11.39 12.80 5.90
C LEU A 47 10.81 12.82 7.32
N PRO A 48 9.49 12.63 7.47
CA PRO A 48 8.86 12.58 8.78
C PRO A 48 9.30 11.34 9.56
N ASP A 49 9.24 11.42 10.89
CA ASP A 49 9.49 10.27 11.76
C ASP A 49 8.53 9.12 11.44
N VAL A 50 9.08 7.91 11.41
CA VAL A 50 8.36 6.67 11.12
C VAL A 50 7.84 6.08 12.41
N ASP A 51 6.52 5.89 12.50
CA ASP A 51 5.91 5.13 13.59
C ASP A 51 6.09 3.63 13.35
N LEU A 52 6.81 2.97 14.24
CA LEU A 52 7.11 1.53 14.16
C LEU A 52 5.90 0.66 14.54
N GLY A 53 4.84 1.26 15.08
CA GLY A 53 3.66 0.57 15.57
C GLY A 53 3.95 -0.29 16.80
N GLY A 54 2.93 -1.00 17.32
CA GLY A 54 3.12 -1.99 18.38
C GLY A 54 3.63 -1.46 19.74
N GLY A 55 3.59 -0.14 19.96
CA GLY A 55 4.08 0.50 21.19
C GLY A 55 5.56 0.91 21.17
N PHE A 56 6.25 0.72 20.04
CA PHE A 56 7.68 1.05 19.89
C PHE A 56 7.95 2.54 19.64
N GLY A 57 6.92 3.34 19.40
CA GLY A 57 7.03 4.79 19.21
C GLY A 57 7.49 5.18 17.81
N LYS A 58 7.93 6.44 17.68
CA LYS A 58 8.40 7.06 16.44
C LYS A 58 9.92 7.14 16.41
N VAL A 59 10.52 6.88 15.26
CA VAL A 59 11.98 6.93 15.04
C VAL A 59 12.26 7.71 13.77
N SER A 60 13.36 8.47 13.77
CA SER A 60 13.77 9.22 12.57
C SER A 60 14.23 8.28 11.45
N VAL A 61 14.08 8.69 10.19
CA VAL A 61 14.50 7.85 9.06
C VAL A 61 16.01 7.56 9.09
N ILE A 62 16.82 8.51 9.57
CA ILE A 62 18.28 8.35 9.68
C ILE A 62 18.64 7.23 10.65
N GLU A 63 18.04 7.22 11.83
CA GLU A 63 18.25 6.16 12.82
C GLU A 63 17.76 4.81 12.31
N LEU A 64 16.63 4.78 11.62
CA LEU A 64 16.09 3.56 11.03
C LEU A 64 17.05 2.97 9.99
N VAL A 65 17.58 3.80 9.09
CA VAL A 65 18.55 3.36 8.08
C VAL A 65 19.85 2.91 8.75
N GLY A 66 20.37 3.67 9.73
CA GLY A 66 21.56 3.32 10.50
C GLY A 66 21.40 1.95 11.18
N TYR A 67 20.26 1.71 11.82
CA TYR A 67 19.94 0.43 12.43
C TYR A 67 20.01 -0.73 11.43
N TYR A 68 19.44 -0.56 10.23
CA TYR A 68 19.46 -1.61 9.20
C TYR A 68 20.84 -1.81 8.56
N MET A 69 21.70 -0.79 8.57
CA MET A 69 23.09 -0.95 8.15
C MET A 69 23.90 -1.76 9.16
N GLU A 70 23.64 -1.57 10.45
CA GLU A 70 24.30 -2.30 11.54
C GLU A 70 23.70 -3.70 11.76
N ASN A 71 22.40 -3.85 11.49
CA ASN A 71 21.61 -5.06 11.72
C ASN A 71 20.87 -5.44 10.42
N PRO A 72 21.59 -5.96 9.40
CA PRO A 72 20.96 -6.34 8.14
C PRO A 72 19.88 -7.41 8.39
N PRO A 73 18.75 -7.37 7.67
CA PRO A 73 17.70 -8.35 7.84
C PRO A 73 18.26 -9.75 7.56
N ALA A 74 17.98 -10.69 8.45
CA ALA A 74 18.40 -12.06 8.27
C ALA A 74 17.88 -12.58 6.92
N PRO A 75 18.66 -13.40 6.19
CA PRO A 75 18.17 -14.03 4.99
C PRO A 75 16.89 -14.80 5.31
N LYS A 76 15.88 -14.73 4.43
CA LYS A 76 14.61 -15.44 4.60
C LYS A 76 14.89 -16.91 4.90
N GLY A 77 14.53 -17.37 6.10
CA GLY A 77 14.80 -18.72 6.60
C GLY A 77 15.88 -18.83 7.69
N GLY A 78 16.55 -17.73 8.07
CA GLY A 78 17.39 -17.66 9.27
C GLY A 78 16.53 -17.51 10.52
N GLY A 79 16.80 -18.30 11.57
CA GLY A 79 15.98 -18.43 12.80
C GLY A 79 15.94 -17.20 13.73
N GLY A 80 15.80 -16.00 13.18
CA GLY A 80 15.68 -14.72 13.86
C GLY A 80 14.51 -13.88 13.34
N ASP A 81 13.50 -14.49 12.72
CA ASP A 81 12.21 -13.83 12.50
C ASP A 81 11.63 -13.49 13.88
N ALA A 82 11.76 -12.22 14.28
CA ALA A 82 11.06 -11.70 15.45
C ALA A 82 9.58 -12.03 15.25
N SER A 83 9.02 -12.81 16.17
CA SER A 83 7.64 -13.25 16.07
C SER A 83 6.76 -12.03 15.81
N PRO A 84 5.91 -12.04 14.76
CA PRO A 84 5.07 -10.90 14.45
C PRO A 84 4.30 -10.55 15.72
N SER A 85 4.45 -9.30 16.18
CA SER A 85 3.70 -8.84 17.34
C SER A 85 2.22 -9.09 17.04
N VAL A 86 1.55 -9.82 17.94
CA VAL A 86 0.15 -10.19 17.75
C VAL A 86 -0.65 -8.89 17.78
N LYS A 87 -0.88 -8.30 16.60
CA LYS A 87 -1.86 -7.23 16.42
C LYS A 87 -3.23 -7.86 16.64
N ARG A 88 -3.68 -7.89 17.90
CA ARG A 88 -5.09 -8.10 18.23
C ARG A 88 -5.81 -6.92 17.61
N PHE A 89 -6.49 -7.18 16.50
CA PHE A 89 -7.37 -6.26 15.80
C PHE A 89 -7.99 -5.24 16.77
N GLY A 90 -7.61 -3.97 16.60
CA GLY A 90 -8.38 -2.85 17.16
C GLY A 90 -9.66 -2.77 16.35
N GLY A 91 -10.71 -3.43 16.86
CA GLY A 91 -12.02 -3.48 16.24
C GLY A 91 -12.62 -2.09 16.08
N CYS A 92 -13.39 -1.92 15.01
CA CYS A 92 -14.58 -1.08 15.07
C CYS A 92 -15.64 -1.81 15.90
#